data_AF-A0A6F9XPA6-F1
#
_entry.id   AF-A0A6F9XPA6-F1
#
_cell.length_a   1.000
_cell.length_b   1.000
_cell.length_c   1.000
_cell.angle_alpha   90.00
_cell.angle_beta   90.00
_cell.angle_gamma   90.00
#
_symmetry.space_group_name_H-M   'P 1'
#
loop_
_entity.id
_entity.type
_entity.pdbx_description
1 polymer ?
#
loop_
_entity_poly.entity_id
_entity_poly.type
_entity_poly.pdbx_seq_one_letter_code
_entity_poly.pdbx_strand_id
1 'polypeptide(L)'
;MKVLQIGKHNWAEQYEIDESVEWDYCSANQVVATVTAYIAETIKEKGRLETYDCLLLTDANFSLFALDKLAQIIDPYRVIYDRTLELSPELQTFLGYKCAWKLDVTKPAELIRQITYYFFPGQSGVRTTPLQINISPNYFGPVNYRGSSQLDLEIDYGNTYQPLLSWGNSFYMDPLKDLEFWLEFQKDATCDLQLVFEDVGYSAHYNGSRRYVVTGDELAKPNLIYGHKHASNLMITLYAKGKGKLTIGLLHTRWSRGPFGNYFLGGKRTVAPKREEVYSFFSPGNLKPPLCVYFSGYRSLEGFEGYFMMRSLKHPFLLITDPRLEGGAFYIGTKEYEQQVKAAIEAALKRLNFTNEQLILSGMSMGTFGALYYGAQLSPHAIILNKPLIHLGQMVAKIQTARPYVFGTSLDLLLKLTARNDVAGADSLDQRIWVTFSKGDFEKTTFAIAYMENDDYDLTAFNVIMELLASRKSQAKLIGQGFLGRHNDDFIENAKWFKNQYKRILAEDFTRGAKQ
;
A
#
# COMPACT_ATOMS: atom_id res chain seq x y z
N MET A 1 1.37 -4.40 -21.60
CA MET A 1 2.57 -4.21 -20.74
C MET A 1 3.77 -4.04 -21.66
N LYS A 2 4.73 -3.17 -21.35
CA LYS A 2 5.88 -2.92 -22.25
C LYS A 2 7.21 -3.32 -21.62
N VAL A 3 7.97 -4.16 -22.30
CA VAL A 3 9.25 -4.72 -21.83
C VAL A 3 10.37 -4.30 -22.79
N LEU A 4 11.49 -3.84 -22.24
CA LEU A 4 12.73 -3.62 -23.00
C LEU A 4 13.75 -4.68 -22.60
N GLN A 5 14.17 -5.50 -23.54
CA GLN A 5 15.30 -6.40 -23.38
C GLN A 5 16.56 -5.76 -23.98
N ILE A 6 17.65 -5.77 -23.21
CA ILE A 6 18.97 -5.41 -23.72
C ILE A 6 19.92 -6.61 -23.57
N GLY A 7 20.47 -7.04 -24.70
CA GLY A 7 21.22 -8.29 -24.76
C GLY A 7 21.90 -8.55 -26.09
N LYS A 8 22.50 -9.74 -26.20
CA LYS A 8 23.09 -10.25 -27.45
C LYS A 8 22.07 -10.96 -28.35
N HIS A 9 21.01 -11.51 -27.76
CA HIS A 9 20.00 -12.29 -28.48
C HIS A 9 18.61 -11.80 -28.11
N ASN A 10 17.76 -11.61 -29.12
CA ASN A 10 16.36 -11.26 -28.94
C ASN A 10 15.57 -12.49 -28.48
N TRP A 11 15.00 -12.44 -27.27
CA TRP A 11 14.21 -13.56 -26.75
C TRP A 11 12.87 -13.72 -27.46
N ALA A 12 12.30 -12.66 -28.01
CA ALA A 12 11.04 -12.74 -28.75
C ALA A 12 11.16 -13.55 -30.07
N GLU A 13 12.38 -13.78 -30.56
CA GLU A 13 12.63 -14.64 -31.73
C GLU A 13 12.78 -16.12 -31.35
N GLN A 14 12.93 -16.43 -30.06
CA GLN A 14 13.27 -17.79 -29.57
C GLN A 14 12.20 -18.38 -28.65
N TYR A 15 11.39 -17.52 -28.00
CA TYR A 15 10.41 -17.90 -27.01
C TYR A 15 9.07 -17.25 -27.31
N GLU A 16 7.99 -17.90 -26.87
CA GLU A 16 6.66 -17.37 -26.98
C GLU A 16 6.48 -16.17 -26.02
N ILE A 17 6.11 -15.03 -26.58
CA ILE A 17 5.69 -13.84 -25.84
C ILE A 17 4.18 -13.71 -25.99
N ASP A 18 3.46 -13.55 -24.87
CA ASP A 18 2.02 -13.33 -24.91
C ASP A 18 1.69 -12.01 -25.59
N GLU A 19 0.61 -11.98 -26.38
CA GLU A 19 0.18 -10.82 -27.18
C GLU A 19 -0.11 -9.55 -26.34
N SER A 20 -0.38 -9.71 -25.03
CA SER A 20 -0.56 -8.58 -24.11
C SER A 20 0.76 -7.88 -23.73
N VAL A 21 1.90 -8.42 -24.16
CA VAL A 21 3.24 -7.92 -23.87
C VAL A 21 3.91 -7.39 -25.14
N GLU A 22 4.15 -6.09 -25.16
CA GLU A 22 4.99 -5.45 -26.16
C GLU A 22 6.46 -5.66 -25.76
N TRP A 23 7.22 -6.36 -26.61
CA TRP A 23 8.61 -6.75 -26.34
C TRP A 23 9.57 -6.05 -27.28
N ASP A 24 10.21 -5.00 -26.78
CA ASP A 24 11.25 -4.28 -27.49
C ASP A 24 12.62 -4.88 -27.19
N TYR A 25 13.50 -4.85 -28.19
CA TYR A 25 14.86 -5.38 -28.09
C TYR A 25 15.88 -4.43 -28.72
N CYS A 26 17.04 -4.30 -28.08
CA CYS A 26 18.22 -3.73 -28.72
C CYS A 26 19.51 -4.31 -28.11
N SER A 27 20.63 -4.20 -28.83
CA SER A 27 21.93 -4.52 -28.26
C SER A 27 22.49 -3.38 -27.41
N ALA A 28 23.45 -3.67 -26.53
CA ALA A 28 23.98 -2.69 -25.57
C ALA A 28 24.56 -1.41 -26.24
N ASN A 29 25.16 -1.54 -27.43
CA ASN A 29 25.68 -0.42 -28.22
C ASN A 29 24.58 0.44 -28.89
N GLN A 30 23.35 -0.04 -28.98
CA GLN A 30 22.22 0.67 -29.61
C GLN A 30 21.35 1.43 -28.60
N VAL A 31 21.52 1.18 -27.29
CA VAL A 31 20.68 1.73 -26.21
C VAL A 31 20.47 3.23 -26.34
N VAL A 32 21.54 4.00 -26.56
CA VAL A 32 21.45 5.46 -26.66
C VAL A 32 20.51 5.89 -27.79
N ALA A 33 20.64 5.27 -28.97
CA ALA A 33 19.81 5.58 -30.13
C ALA A 33 18.35 5.16 -29.89
N THR A 34 18.15 3.90 -29.47
CA THR A 34 16.81 3.32 -29.22
C THR A 34 16.03 4.11 -28.16
N VAL A 35 16.66 4.38 -27.02
CA VAL A 35 15.99 5.10 -25.92
C VAL A 35 15.74 6.56 -26.28
N THR A 36 16.64 7.21 -27.03
CA THR A 36 16.42 8.59 -27.47
C THR A 36 15.25 8.68 -28.46
N ALA A 37 15.14 7.74 -29.39
CA ALA A 37 14.00 7.67 -30.31
C ALA A 37 12.69 7.45 -29.55
N TYR A 38 12.66 6.49 -28.61
CA TYR A 38 11.50 6.21 -27.78
C TYR A 38 11.04 7.43 -26.95
N ILE A 39 11.97 8.16 -26.34
CA ILE A 39 11.65 9.39 -25.60
C ILE A 39 10.99 10.43 -26.53
N ALA A 40 11.56 10.64 -27.72
CA ALA A 40 11.03 11.62 -28.68
C ALA A 40 9.63 11.22 -29.19
N GLU A 41 9.42 9.94 -29.49
CA GLU A 41 8.15 9.38 -29.94
C GLU A 41 7.07 9.51 -28.87
N THR A 42 7.32 9.06 -27.64
CA THR A 42 6.32 9.11 -26.55
C THR A 42 5.92 10.55 -26.21
N ILE A 43 6.86 11.49 -26.19
CA ILE A 43 6.55 12.92 -25.99
C ILE A 43 5.71 13.46 -27.15
N LYS A 44 6.06 13.12 -28.40
CA LYS A 44 5.33 13.57 -29.59
C LYS A 44 3.90 13.03 -29.62
N GLU A 45 3.71 11.75 -29.33
CA GLU A 45 2.42 11.07 -29.48
C GLU A 45 1.50 11.25 -28.26
N LYS A 46 2.07 11.25 -27.06
CA LYS A 46 1.29 11.22 -25.80
C LYS A 46 1.41 12.48 -24.97
N GLY A 47 2.21 13.45 -25.41
CA GLY A 47 2.46 14.72 -24.70
C GLY A 47 3.25 14.56 -23.39
N ARG A 48 3.75 13.35 -23.09
CA ARG A 48 4.51 13.03 -21.88
C ARG A 48 5.43 11.85 -22.12
N LEU A 49 6.52 11.80 -21.36
CA LEU A 49 7.39 10.64 -21.32
C LEU A 49 6.66 9.43 -20.73
N GLU A 50 6.72 8.30 -21.41
CA GLU A 50 6.32 7.00 -20.88
C GLU A 50 7.52 6.19 -20.39
N THR A 51 7.23 5.24 -19.51
CA THR A 51 8.22 4.34 -18.91
C THR A 51 7.89 2.91 -19.28
N TYR A 52 8.92 2.08 -19.36
CA TYR A 52 8.76 0.63 -19.49
C TYR A 52 8.27 0.01 -18.18
N ASP A 53 7.54 -1.09 -18.29
CA ASP A 53 7.09 -1.89 -17.16
C ASP A 53 8.19 -2.84 -16.66
N CYS A 54 9.08 -3.28 -17.55
CA CYS A 54 10.25 -4.09 -17.21
C CYS A 54 11.43 -3.76 -18.13
N LEU A 55 12.62 -3.69 -17.55
CA LEU A 55 13.91 -3.64 -18.25
C LEU A 55 14.69 -4.92 -17.91
N LEU A 56 14.93 -5.76 -18.91
CA LEU A 56 15.69 -6.99 -18.77
C LEU A 56 17.10 -6.81 -19.33
N LEU A 57 18.11 -6.91 -18.46
CA LEU A 57 19.52 -6.78 -18.82
C LEU A 57 20.19 -8.16 -18.85
N THR A 58 20.61 -8.57 -20.03
CA THR A 58 21.40 -9.80 -20.30
C THR A 58 22.79 -9.49 -20.85
N ASP A 59 23.16 -8.21 -20.88
CA ASP A 59 24.51 -7.69 -21.16
C ASP A 59 24.88 -6.71 -20.03
N ALA A 60 26.17 -6.41 -19.89
CA ALA A 60 26.71 -5.51 -18.87
C ALA A 60 27.45 -4.29 -19.46
N ASN A 61 27.71 -4.26 -20.77
CA ASN A 61 28.54 -3.24 -21.39
C ASN A 61 27.76 -1.96 -21.70
N PHE A 62 27.61 -1.09 -20.70
CA PHE A 62 26.92 0.20 -20.84
C PHE A 62 27.86 1.38 -20.61
N SER A 63 27.78 2.38 -21.47
CA SER A 63 28.38 3.69 -21.18
C SER A 63 27.55 4.42 -20.12
N LEU A 64 28.17 5.37 -19.40
CA LEU A 64 27.45 6.26 -18.48
C LEU A 64 26.26 6.94 -19.15
N PHE A 65 26.44 7.43 -20.38
CA PHE A 65 25.37 8.08 -21.13
C PHE A 65 24.20 7.14 -21.45
N ALA A 66 24.46 5.86 -21.71
CA ALA A 66 23.42 4.86 -21.89
C ALA A 66 22.64 4.63 -20.58
N LEU A 67 23.33 4.52 -19.45
CA LEU A 67 22.70 4.38 -18.13
C LEU A 67 21.84 5.59 -17.77
N ASP A 68 22.29 6.81 -18.06
CA ASP A 68 21.54 8.05 -17.86
C ASP A 68 20.25 8.11 -18.70
N LYS A 69 20.30 7.57 -19.93
CA LYS A 69 19.12 7.45 -20.79
C LYS A 69 18.15 6.41 -20.24
N LEU A 70 18.63 5.23 -19.87
CA LEU A 70 17.81 4.19 -19.24
C LEU A 70 17.14 4.71 -17.96
N ALA A 71 17.86 5.51 -17.16
CA ALA A 71 17.34 6.04 -15.92
C ALA A 71 16.08 6.92 -16.09
N GLN A 72 15.86 7.49 -17.27
CA GLN A 72 14.70 8.33 -17.60
C GLN A 72 13.43 7.50 -17.89
N ILE A 73 13.60 6.29 -18.44
CA ILE A 73 12.50 5.47 -18.96
C ILE A 73 12.12 4.28 -18.07
N ILE A 74 12.82 4.08 -16.94
CA ILE A 74 12.55 2.96 -16.03
C ILE A 74 12.42 3.43 -14.59
N ASP A 75 11.41 2.95 -13.87
CA ASP A 75 11.24 3.20 -12.44
C ASP A 75 11.99 2.17 -11.58
N PRO A 76 12.26 2.47 -10.29
CA PRO A 76 12.82 1.48 -9.37
C PRO A 76 11.98 0.19 -9.30
N TYR A 77 12.64 -0.94 -9.02
CA TYR A 77 12.09 -2.30 -8.99
C TYR A 77 11.57 -2.84 -10.33
N ARG A 78 11.81 -2.14 -11.44
CA ARG A 78 11.44 -2.61 -12.79
C ARG A 78 12.64 -3.09 -13.61
N VAL A 79 13.81 -3.22 -13.00
CA VAL A 79 15.01 -3.72 -13.68
C VAL A 79 15.30 -5.14 -13.21
N ILE A 80 15.48 -6.06 -14.14
CA ILE A 80 16.00 -7.40 -13.90
C ILE A 80 17.37 -7.49 -14.57
N TYR A 81 18.34 -8.10 -13.90
CA TYR A 81 19.63 -8.39 -14.51
C TYR A 81 20.09 -9.81 -14.17
N ASP A 82 20.85 -10.39 -15.09
CA ASP A 82 21.45 -11.70 -14.90
C ASP A 82 22.51 -11.65 -13.79
N ARG A 83 22.34 -12.55 -12.82
CA ARG A 83 23.24 -12.74 -11.68
C ARG A 83 24.68 -13.07 -12.07
N THR A 84 24.92 -13.58 -13.28
CA THR A 84 26.25 -13.97 -13.79
C THR A 84 27.03 -12.82 -14.42
N LEU A 85 26.40 -11.66 -14.65
CA LEU A 85 27.06 -10.51 -15.26
C LEU A 85 28.18 -9.95 -14.37
N GLU A 86 29.33 -9.67 -14.99
CA GLU A 86 30.39 -8.87 -14.41
C GLU A 86 29.98 -7.39 -14.48
N LEU A 87 29.79 -6.76 -13.31
CA LEU A 87 29.24 -5.41 -13.23
C LEU A 87 30.36 -4.37 -13.15
N SER A 88 30.32 -3.37 -14.02
CA SER A 88 31.13 -2.15 -13.83
C SER A 88 30.61 -1.36 -12.61
N PRO A 89 31.44 -0.49 -11.98
CA PRO A 89 31.01 0.36 -10.88
C PRO A 89 29.79 1.24 -11.23
N GLU A 90 29.71 1.71 -12.47
CA GLU A 90 28.62 2.55 -12.97
C GLU A 90 27.33 1.75 -13.08
N LEU A 91 27.39 0.54 -13.65
CA LEU A 91 26.23 -0.35 -13.73
C LEU A 91 25.78 -0.79 -12.33
N GLN A 92 26.71 -1.10 -11.42
CA GLN A 92 26.37 -1.44 -10.03
C GLN A 92 25.63 -0.29 -9.34
N THR A 93 26.08 0.95 -9.56
CA THR A 93 25.41 2.16 -9.04
C THR A 93 24.00 2.31 -9.62
N PHE A 94 23.86 2.16 -10.94
CA PHE A 94 22.55 2.20 -11.62
C PHE A 94 21.60 1.13 -11.08
N LEU A 95 22.05 -0.11 -10.94
CA LEU A 95 21.25 -1.23 -10.44
C LEU A 95 20.83 -1.04 -8.98
N GLY A 96 21.74 -0.55 -8.13
CA GLY A 96 21.44 -0.22 -6.73
C GLY A 96 20.39 0.89 -6.63
N TYR A 97 20.57 1.96 -7.40
CA TYR A 97 19.62 3.07 -7.53
C TYR A 97 18.25 2.63 -8.06
N LYS A 98 18.21 1.71 -9.03
CA LYS A 98 16.96 1.15 -9.56
C LYS A 98 16.40 0.00 -8.73
N CYS A 99 17.01 -0.36 -7.60
CA CYS A 99 16.59 -1.50 -6.78
C CYS A 99 16.37 -2.76 -7.64
N ALA A 100 17.32 -3.04 -8.53
CA ALA A 100 17.18 -4.08 -9.55
C ALA A 100 17.15 -5.50 -8.96
N TRP A 101 16.39 -6.38 -9.60
CA TRP A 101 16.29 -7.79 -9.26
C TRP A 101 17.45 -8.56 -9.88
N LYS A 102 18.29 -9.14 -9.02
CA LYS A 102 19.36 -10.06 -9.42
C LYS A 102 18.78 -11.47 -9.56
N LEU A 103 18.54 -11.92 -10.79
CA LEU A 103 17.87 -13.20 -11.05
C LEU A 103 18.74 -14.14 -11.89
N ASP A 104 18.36 -15.42 -11.88
CA ASP A 104 18.88 -16.39 -12.84
C ASP A 104 18.08 -16.28 -14.15
N VAL A 105 18.76 -15.96 -15.26
CA VAL A 105 18.11 -15.79 -16.57
C VAL A 105 18.28 -17.01 -17.48
N THR A 106 18.89 -18.10 -16.99
CA THR A 106 19.14 -19.32 -17.79
C THR A 106 17.87 -20.09 -18.16
N LYS A 107 16.72 -19.69 -17.62
CA LYS A 107 15.39 -20.22 -17.99
C LYS A 107 14.50 -19.10 -18.56
N PRO A 108 14.75 -18.64 -19.80
CA PRO A 108 14.03 -17.50 -20.36
C PRO A 108 12.52 -17.66 -20.36
N ALA A 109 11.99 -18.83 -20.73
CA ALA A 109 10.55 -19.08 -20.75
C ALA A 109 9.89 -18.90 -19.37
N GLU A 110 10.54 -19.35 -18.30
CA GLU A 110 10.04 -19.17 -16.92
C GLU A 110 10.06 -17.68 -16.53
N LEU A 111 11.15 -16.97 -16.86
CA LEU A 111 11.28 -15.56 -16.56
C LEU A 111 10.30 -14.68 -17.36
N ILE A 112 10.10 -14.99 -18.64
CA ILE A 112 9.08 -14.34 -19.48
C ILE A 112 7.70 -14.51 -18.84
N ARG A 113 7.35 -15.73 -18.41
CA ARG A 113 6.09 -15.97 -17.69
C ARG A 113 5.99 -15.11 -16.42
N GLN A 114 7.05 -15.05 -15.60
CA GLN A 114 7.05 -14.22 -14.39
C GLN A 114 6.90 -12.73 -14.70
N ILE A 115 7.57 -12.21 -15.73
CA ILE A 115 7.43 -10.83 -16.19
C ILE A 115 5.98 -10.57 -16.61
N THR A 116 5.41 -11.43 -17.46
CA THR A 116 4.01 -11.34 -17.92
C THR A 116 3.02 -11.28 -16.76
N TYR A 117 3.18 -12.15 -15.75
CA TYR A 117 2.21 -12.28 -14.67
C TYR A 117 2.40 -11.26 -13.54
N TYR A 118 3.60 -10.70 -13.34
CA TYR A 118 3.91 -9.94 -12.12
C TYR A 118 4.39 -8.51 -12.36
N PHE A 119 4.80 -8.14 -13.58
CA PHE A 119 5.33 -6.79 -13.87
C PHE A 119 4.29 -5.81 -14.41
N PHE A 120 3.01 -6.21 -14.45
CA PHE A 120 1.89 -5.39 -14.92
C PHE A 120 1.84 -4.00 -14.26
N PRO A 121 1.38 -2.95 -14.97
CA PRO A 121 1.16 -1.63 -14.40
C PRO A 121 -0.07 -1.61 -13.48
N GLY A 122 -0.12 -0.63 -12.57
CA GLY A 122 -1.23 -0.45 -11.65
C GLY A 122 -1.15 -1.32 -10.39
N GLN A 123 -2.25 -1.38 -9.66
CA GLN A 123 -2.41 -2.14 -8.42
C GLN A 123 -3.90 -2.44 -8.24
N SER A 124 -4.23 -3.55 -7.61
CA SER A 124 -5.61 -3.89 -7.28
C SER A 124 -5.66 -4.63 -5.95
N GLY A 125 -6.65 -4.27 -5.15
CA GLY A 125 -7.01 -4.99 -3.96
C GLY A 125 -8.40 -4.56 -3.50
N VAL A 126 -9.16 -5.53 -3.04
CA VAL A 126 -10.49 -5.35 -2.46
C VAL A 126 -10.60 -6.24 -1.23
N ARG A 127 -11.61 -5.96 -0.43
CA ARG A 127 -11.96 -6.77 0.73
C ARG A 127 -13.43 -7.05 0.75
N THR A 128 -13.74 -8.24 1.21
CA THR A 128 -15.11 -8.67 1.43
C THR A 128 -15.39 -8.67 2.92
N THR A 129 -16.37 -7.85 3.31
CA THR A 129 -16.86 -7.78 4.69
C THR A 129 -17.60 -9.06 5.08
N PRO A 130 -17.55 -9.48 6.36
CA PRO A 130 -18.43 -10.51 6.89
C PRO A 130 -19.93 -10.32 6.58
N LEU A 131 -20.40 -9.09 6.36
CA LEU A 131 -21.80 -8.84 5.98
C LEU A 131 -22.18 -9.40 4.60
N GLN A 132 -21.20 -9.79 3.78
CA GLN A 132 -21.38 -10.39 2.45
C GLN A 132 -21.17 -11.91 2.46
N ILE A 133 -21.09 -12.53 3.65
CA ILE A 133 -20.93 -13.96 3.83
C ILE A 133 -22.29 -14.65 3.89
N ASN A 134 -22.41 -15.78 3.21
CA ASN A 134 -23.50 -16.72 3.37
C ASN A 134 -23.10 -17.80 4.36
N ILE A 135 -23.78 -17.87 5.50
CA ILE A 135 -23.58 -18.94 6.48
C ILE A 135 -24.19 -20.23 5.93
N SER A 136 -23.52 -21.36 6.18
CA SER A 136 -24.02 -22.68 5.77
C SER A 136 -25.43 -22.91 6.33
N PRO A 137 -26.39 -23.40 5.51
CA PRO A 137 -27.75 -23.70 5.99
C PRO A 137 -27.78 -24.82 7.04
N ASN A 138 -26.68 -25.56 7.19
CA ASN A 138 -26.52 -26.62 8.18
C ASN A 138 -25.81 -26.13 9.46
N TYR A 139 -25.50 -24.84 9.58
CA TYR A 139 -24.98 -24.26 10.82
C TYR A 139 -26.12 -23.81 11.73
N PHE A 140 -26.16 -24.36 12.94
CA PHE A 140 -27.21 -24.09 13.94
C PHE A 140 -26.69 -23.38 15.20
N GLY A 141 -25.43 -22.97 15.21
CA GLY A 141 -24.81 -22.25 16.33
C GLY A 141 -25.17 -20.76 16.37
N PRO A 142 -24.74 -20.03 17.41
CA PRO A 142 -24.94 -18.58 17.48
C PRO A 142 -24.18 -17.85 16.36
N VAL A 143 -24.76 -16.76 15.86
CA VAL A 143 -24.18 -15.89 14.83
C VAL A 143 -24.13 -14.47 15.39
N ASN A 144 -22.93 -13.94 15.64
CA ASN A 144 -22.78 -12.60 16.18
C ASN A 144 -21.91 -11.74 15.27
N TYR A 145 -22.47 -10.69 14.71
CA TYR A 145 -21.72 -9.68 13.96
C TYR A 145 -21.21 -8.60 14.92
N ARG A 146 -19.90 -8.36 14.92
CA ARG A 146 -19.27 -7.25 15.63
C ARG A 146 -18.95 -6.15 14.63
N GLY A 147 -19.92 -5.24 14.47
CA GLY A 147 -19.88 -4.23 13.43
C GLY A 147 -19.90 -4.85 12.03
N SER A 148 -19.23 -4.23 11.07
CA SER A 148 -19.11 -4.73 9.71
C SER A 148 -17.84 -5.55 9.46
N SER A 149 -16.94 -5.67 10.45
CA SER A 149 -15.60 -6.21 10.23
C SER A 149 -15.36 -7.60 10.82
N GLN A 150 -16.24 -8.10 11.70
CA GLN A 150 -16.05 -9.38 12.39
C GLN A 150 -17.36 -10.16 12.52
N LEU A 151 -17.26 -11.49 12.36
CA LEU A 151 -18.31 -12.48 12.57
C LEU A 151 -17.81 -13.54 13.56
N ASP A 152 -18.49 -13.66 14.70
CA ASP A 152 -18.21 -14.69 15.70
C ASP A 152 -19.17 -15.86 15.59
N LEU A 153 -18.60 -17.05 15.62
CA LEU A 153 -19.26 -18.35 15.49
C LEU A 153 -18.75 -19.29 16.57
N GLU A 154 -19.58 -20.27 16.94
CA GLU A 154 -19.20 -21.37 17.82
C GLU A 154 -19.57 -22.68 17.15
N ILE A 155 -18.57 -23.54 16.95
CA ILE A 155 -18.73 -24.81 16.23
C ILE A 155 -18.58 -26.00 17.18
N ASP A 156 -19.27 -27.09 16.86
CA ASP A 156 -19.05 -28.43 17.41
C ASP A 156 -19.18 -29.46 16.28
N TYR A 157 -18.16 -29.52 15.43
CA TYR A 157 -18.15 -30.29 14.17
C TYR A 157 -17.37 -31.61 14.26
N GLY A 158 -16.80 -31.93 15.42
CA GLY A 158 -15.99 -33.13 15.62
C GLY A 158 -14.72 -33.11 14.76
N ASN A 159 -14.30 -34.26 14.24
CA ASN A 159 -13.00 -34.42 13.57
C ASN A 159 -13.04 -34.23 12.04
N THR A 160 -14.22 -34.01 11.46
CA THR A 160 -14.41 -33.90 10.01
C THR A 160 -14.68 -32.47 9.60
N TYR A 161 -14.08 -32.03 8.51
CA TYR A 161 -14.37 -30.73 7.92
C TYR A 161 -15.81 -30.67 7.42
N GLN A 162 -16.54 -29.65 7.87
CA GLN A 162 -17.90 -29.33 7.44
C GLN A 162 -17.94 -27.92 6.87
N PRO A 163 -18.75 -27.66 5.83
CA PRO A 163 -18.88 -26.31 5.28
C PRO A 163 -19.49 -25.38 6.32
N LEU A 164 -18.77 -24.31 6.65
CA LEU A 164 -19.18 -23.33 7.64
C LEU A 164 -19.86 -22.12 6.99
N LEU A 165 -19.25 -21.59 5.92
CA LEU A 165 -19.73 -20.41 5.22
C LEU A 165 -19.12 -20.30 3.81
N SER A 166 -19.71 -19.45 2.98
CA SER A 166 -19.18 -19.10 1.66
C SER A 166 -19.30 -17.60 1.40
N TRP A 167 -18.48 -17.09 0.49
CA TRP A 167 -18.60 -15.73 0.01
C TRP A 167 -19.62 -15.67 -1.12
N GLY A 168 -20.66 -14.84 -0.98
CA GLY A 168 -21.83 -14.88 -1.85
C GLY A 168 -21.60 -14.44 -3.29
N ASN A 169 -20.56 -13.64 -3.52
CA ASN A 169 -20.16 -13.21 -4.86
C ASN A 169 -18.99 -14.07 -5.36
N SER A 170 -18.95 -14.30 -6.67
CA SER A 170 -17.73 -14.82 -7.30
C SER A 170 -16.66 -13.75 -7.40
N PHE A 171 -15.40 -14.15 -7.28
CA PHE A 171 -14.25 -13.28 -7.43
C PHE A 171 -13.74 -13.37 -8.87
N TYR A 172 -13.81 -12.25 -9.58
CA TYR A 172 -13.30 -12.16 -10.95
C TYR A 172 -11.77 -12.29 -10.94
N MET A 173 -11.26 -13.22 -11.75
CA MET A 173 -9.84 -13.40 -11.99
C MET A 173 -9.50 -12.86 -13.37
N ASP A 174 -8.71 -11.78 -13.37
CA ASP A 174 -8.16 -11.18 -14.58
C ASP A 174 -7.29 -12.19 -15.35
N PRO A 175 -7.31 -12.14 -16.70
CA PRO A 175 -6.32 -12.81 -17.52
C PRO A 175 -4.89 -12.48 -17.07
N LEU A 176 -4.06 -13.51 -17.00
CA LEU A 176 -2.62 -13.44 -16.74
C LEU A 176 -2.25 -12.72 -15.42
N LYS A 177 -3.15 -12.71 -14.44
CA LYS A 177 -2.87 -12.20 -13.10
C LYS A 177 -3.17 -13.28 -12.07
N ASP A 178 -2.17 -13.59 -11.26
CA ASP A 178 -2.40 -14.41 -10.08
C ASP A 178 -3.14 -13.60 -9.03
N LEU A 179 -4.01 -14.25 -8.26
CA LEU A 179 -4.73 -13.65 -7.15
C LEU A 179 -4.14 -14.07 -5.82
N GLU A 180 -3.92 -13.10 -4.94
CA GLU A 180 -3.55 -13.29 -3.55
C GLU A 180 -4.79 -13.11 -2.67
N PHE A 181 -5.04 -14.06 -1.77
CA PHE A 181 -6.08 -14.01 -0.76
C PHE A 181 -5.49 -13.97 0.65
N TRP A 182 -6.08 -13.16 1.52
CA TRP A 182 -5.75 -13.13 2.94
C TRP A 182 -7.03 -13.05 3.77
N LEU A 183 -7.34 -14.13 4.48
CA LEU A 183 -8.45 -14.16 5.43
C LEU A 183 -7.97 -13.69 6.80
N GLU A 184 -8.61 -12.67 7.37
CA GLU A 184 -8.48 -12.37 8.80
C GLU A 184 -9.32 -13.37 9.61
N PHE A 185 -8.71 -14.04 10.59
CA PHE A 185 -9.42 -14.93 11.51
C PHE A 185 -8.72 -15.10 12.85
N GLN A 186 -9.48 -15.49 13.86
CA GLN A 186 -9.01 -16.02 15.15
C GLN A 186 -9.79 -17.31 15.43
N LYS A 187 -9.14 -18.28 16.06
CA LYS A 187 -9.75 -19.57 16.38
C LYS A 187 -9.19 -20.14 17.68
N ASP A 188 -10.01 -20.89 18.40
CA ASP A 188 -9.54 -21.73 19.48
C ASP A 188 -8.60 -22.83 18.94
N ALA A 189 -7.69 -23.32 19.79
CA ALA A 189 -6.69 -24.33 19.40
C ALA A 189 -7.32 -25.66 18.96
N THR A 190 -8.51 -25.96 19.46
CA THR A 190 -9.32 -27.14 19.14
C THR A 190 -10.06 -27.04 17.81
N CYS A 191 -10.10 -25.87 17.19
CA CYS A 191 -10.72 -25.65 15.89
C CYS A 191 -9.67 -25.65 14.77
N ASP A 192 -10.06 -26.08 13.58
CA ASP A 192 -9.23 -26.00 12.37
C ASP A 192 -10.05 -25.50 11.19
N LEU A 193 -9.38 -24.84 10.24
CA LEU A 193 -10.01 -24.16 9.10
C LEU A 193 -9.44 -24.68 7.79
N GLN A 194 -10.29 -24.74 6.77
CA GLN A 194 -9.92 -25.10 5.41
C GLN A 194 -10.60 -24.13 4.43
N LEU A 195 -9.81 -23.42 3.64
CA LEU A 195 -10.29 -22.58 2.55
C LEU A 195 -10.29 -23.40 1.26
N VAL A 196 -11.44 -23.46 0.60
CA VAL A 196 -11.60 -24.15 -0.69
C VAL A 196 -11.96 -23.11 -1.74
N PHE A 197 -11.14 -23.05 -2.79
CA PHE A 197 -11.35 -22.20 -3.96
C PHE A 197 -11.74 -23.09 -5.15
N GLU A 198 -12.81 -22.70 -5.84
CA GLU A 198 -13.31 -23.39 -7.02
C GLU A 198 -13.34 -22.42 -8.19
N ASP A 199 -12.50 -22.68 -9.20
CA ASP A 199 -12.51 -21.96 -10.46
C ASP A 199 -13.60 -22.52 -11.35
N VAL A 200 -14.66 -21.73 -11.54
CA VAL A 200 -15.86 -22.11 -12.28
C VAL A 200 -15.83 -21.62 -13.73
N GLY A 201 -14.74 -20.98 -14.16
CA GLY A 201 -14.65 -20.39 -15.50
C GLY A 201 -15.49 -19.13 -15.66
N TYR A 202 -15.36 -18.48 -16.82
CA TYR A 202 -16.16 -17.30 -17.17
C TYR A 202 -17.38 -17.63 -18.06
N SER A 203 -17.35 -18.77 -18.77
CA SER A 203 -18.44 -19.22 -19.64
C SER A 203 -19.03 -20.54 -19.15
N ALA A 204 -20.32 -20.76 -19.43
CA ALA A 204 -21.03 -22.01 -19.12
C ALA A 204 -20.45 -23.25 -19.82
N HIS A 205 -19.49 -23.07 -20.74
CA HIS A 205 -18.81 -24.15 -21.48
C HIS A 205 -17.40 -24.44 -20.95
N TYR A 206 -16.97 -23.79 -19.87
CA TYR A 206 -15.70 -24.08 -19.24
C TYR A 206 -15.75 -25.44 -18.55
N ASN A 207 -15.04 -26.42 -19.12
CA ASN A 207 -15.08 -27.82 -18.70
C ASN A 207 -13.93 -28.19 -17.73
N GLY A 208 -13.22 -27.19 -17.20
CA GLY A 208 -11.99 -27.38 -16.41
C GLY A 208 -12.10 -26.83 -15.00
N SER A 209 -12.94 -27.38 -14.13
CA SER A 209 -12.98 -26.89 -12.74
C SER A 209 -11.64 -27.16 -12.04
N ARG A 210 -10.95 -26.08 -11.63
CA ARG A 210 -9.75 -26.18 -10.81
C ARG A 210 -10.15 -25.96 -9.36
N ARG A 211 -9.73 -26.88 -8.49
CA ARG A 211 -10.00 -26.81 -7.06
C ARG A 211 -8.68 -26.64 -6.31
N TYR A 212 -8.61 -25.61 -5.48
CA TYR A 212 -7.48 -25.35 -4.60
C TYR A 212 -7.96 -25.47 -3.16
N VAL A 213 -7.20 -26.17 -2.33
CA VAL A 213 -7.55 -26.42 -0.92
C VAL A 213 -6.38 -25.96 -0.07
N VAL A 214 -6.64 -25.02 0.83
CA VAL A 214 -5.65 -24.43 1.74
C VAL A 214 -6.00 -24.83 3.17
N THR A 215 -5.05 -25.40 3.90
CA THR A 215 -5.26 -25.90 5.27
C THR A 215 -4.08 -25.63 6.19
N GLY A 216 -4.30 -25.71 7.50
CA GLY A 216 -3.23 -25.68 8.50
C GLY A 216 -2.32 -24.46 8.37
N ASP A 217 -1.01 -24.69 8.35
CA ASP A 217 0.01 -23.63 8.31
C ASP A 217 0.00 -22.81 7.01
N GLU A 218 -0.60 -23.32 5.92
CA GLU A 218 -0.72 -22.54 4.68
C GLU A 218 -1.64 -21.34 4.85
N LEU A 219 -2.63 -21.43 5.75
CA LEU A 219 -3.46 -20.29 6.11
C LEU A 219 -2.65 -19.19 6.81
N ALA A 220 -1.46 -19.46 7.34
CA ALA A 220 -0.61 -18.42 7.92
C ALA A 220 0.10 -17.54 6.87
N LYS A 221 0.04 -17.92 5.58
CA LYS A 221 0.65 -17.20 4.45
C LYS A 221 -0.44 -16.64 3.52
N PRO A 222 -0.12 -15.63 2.70
CA PRO A 222 -1.01 -15.23 1.62
C PRO A 222 -1.28 -16.41 0.68
N ASN A 223 -2.54 -16.63 0.34
CA ASN A 223 -2.98 -17.78 -0.45
C ASN A 223 -3.02 -17.40 -1.93
N LEU A 224 -2.19 -18.05 -2.74
CA LEU A 224 -2.03 -17.72 -4.15
C LEU A 224 -2.87 -18.65 -5.03
N ILE A 225 -3.70 -18.06 -5.89
CA ILE A 225 -4.44 -18.76 -6.94
C ILE A 225 -3.86 -18.34 -8.29
N TYR A 226 -3.39 -19.33 -9.05
CA TYR A 226 -2.69 -19.09 -10.31
C TYR A 226 -3.66 -18.71 -11.43
N GLY A 227 -3.42 -17.52 -11.98
CA GLY A 227 -4.09 -17.00 -13.15
C GLY A 227 -3.81 -17.83 -14.39
N HIS A 228 -4.51 -17.49 -15.47
CA HIS A 228 -4.39 -18.14 -16.77
C HIS A 228 -4.76 -17.17 -17.89
N LYS A 229 -4.62 -17.58 -19.15
CA LYS A 229 -4.79 -16.69 -20.32
C LYS A 229 -6.20 -16.13 -20.48
N HIS A 230 -7.21 -16.79 -19.93
CA HIS A 230 -8.60 -16.34 -19.99
C HIS A 230 -9.06 -15.87 -18.62
N ALA A 231 -10.05 -14.97 -18.62
CA ALA A 231 -10.71 -14.58 -17.40
C ALA A 231 -11.47 -15.77 -16.81
N SER A 232 -11.62 -15.79 -15.49
CA SER A 232 -12.54 -16.73 -14.84
C SER A 232 -13.12 -16.14 -13.56
N ASN A 233 -13.99 -16.93 -12.91
CA ASN A 233 -14.60 -16.59 -11.65
C ASN A 233 -14.23 -17.65 -10.61
N LEU A 234 -13.87 -17.21 -9.41
CA LEU A 234 -13.57 -18.07 -8.27
C LEU A 234 -14.72 -18.02 -7.28
N MET A 235 -15.16 -19.19 -6.82
CA MET A 235 -16.03 -19.34 -5.66
C MET A 235 -15.20 -19.80 -4.46
N ILE A 236 -15.54 -19.32 -3.27
CA ILE A 236 -14.78 -19.59 -2.05
C ILE A 236 -15.71 -20.09 -0.95
N THR A 237 -15.33 -21.22 -0.37
CA THR A 237 -16.02 -21.81 0.80
C THR A 237 -15.02 -22.03 1.93
N LEU A 238 -15.39 -21.61 3.13
CA LEU A 238 -14.67 -21.92 4.35
C LEU A 238 -15.30 -23.14 5.01
N TYR A 239 -14.48 -24.16 5.22
CA TYR A 239 -14.80 -25.34 6.01
C TYR A 239 -14.14 -25.22 7.37
N ALA A 240 -14.75 -25.83 8.38
CA ALA A 240 -14.19 -25.92 9.71
C ALA A 240 -14.36 -27.32 10.30
N LYS A 241 -13.54 -27.66 11.29
CA LYS A 241 -13.72 -28.84 12.15
C LYS A 241 -13.31 -28.49 13.58
N GLY A 242 -13.64 -29.37 14.52
CA GLY A 242 -13.34 -29.23 15.93
C GLY A 242 -14.48 -28.61 16.72
N LYS A 243 -14.17 -28.17 17.94
CA LYS A 243 -15.13 -27.57 18.87
C LYS A 243 -14.55 -26.32 19.51
N GLY A 244 -15.26 -25.19 19.43
CA GLY A 244 -14.82 -23.93 20.03
C GLY A 244 -15.23 -22.70 19.22
N LYS A 245 -14.65 -21.56 19.58
CA LYS A 245 -14.99 -20.25 19.01
C LYS A 245 -14.12 -19.91 17.80
N LEU A 246 -14.75 -19.26 16.84
CA LEU A 246 -14.15 -18.72 15.64
C LEU A 246 -14.56 -17.24 15.50
N THR A 247 -13.60 -16.38 15.18
CA THR A 247 -13.87 -15.02 14.69
C THR A 247 -13.37 -14.95 13.26
N ILE A 248 -14.26 -14.66 12.32
CA ILE A 248 -13.97 -14.46 10.89
C ILE A 248 -14.01 -12.97 10.60
N GLY A 249 -12.94 -12.44 10.04
CA GLY A 249 -12.80 -11.04 9.66
C GLY A 249 -12.93 -10.81 8.16
N LEU A 250 -12.23 -9.79 7.67
CA LEU A 250 -12.20 -9.46 6.25
C LEU A 250 -11.50 -10.55 5.42
N LEU A 251 -12.02 -10.82 4.23
CA LEU A 251 -11.29 -11.54 3.19
C LEU A 251 -10.72 -10.53 2.19
N HIS A 252 -9.40 -10.37 2.20
CA HIS A 252 -8.70 -9.52 1.24
C HIS A 252 -8.40 -10.31 -0.04
N THR A 253 -8.59 -9.69 -1.20
CA THR A 253 -8.27 -10.24 -2.53
C THR A 253 -7.48 -9.22 -3.31
N ARG A 254 -6.32 -9.60 -3.83
CA ARG A 254 -5.37 -8.68 -4.47
C ARG A 254 -4.79 -9.30 -5.73
N TRP A 255 -4.38 -8.48 -6.68
CA TRP A 255 -3.46 -8.96 -7.71
C TRP A 255 -2.10 -9.24 -7.07
N SER A 256 -1.59 -10.44 -7.27
CA SER A 256 -0.28 -10.85 -6.78
C SER A 256 0.82 -10.40 -7.73
N ARG A 257 1.98 -10.03 -7.16
CA ARG A 257 3.23 -9.90 -7.92
C ARG A 257 4.22 -11.00 -7.56
N GLY A 258 3.73 -12.11 -7.01
CA GLY A 258 4.54 -13.21 -6.51
C GLY A 258 5.65 -12.71 -5.57
N PRO A 259 6.92 -13.03 -5.83
CA PRO A 259 8.03 -12.60 -4.98
C PRO A 259 8.44 -11.13 -5.18
N PHE A 260 7.89 -10.43 -6.17
CA PHE A 260 8.37 -9.11 -6.58
C PHE A 260 7.72 -7.94 -5.84
N GLY A 261 6.74 -8.19 -4.97
CA GLY A 261 6.21 -7.18 -4.04
C GLY A 261 4.70 -7.22 -3.88
N ASN A 262 4.17 -6.25 -3.13
CA ASN A 262 2.73 -6.11 -2.88
C ASN A 262 2.21 -4.76 -3.39
N TYR A 263 1.10 -4.79 -4.15
CA TYR A 263 0.53 -3.68 -4.92
C TYR A 263 1.45 -3.11 -6.01
N PHE A 264 2.63 -2.64 -5.64
CA PHE A 264 3.71 -2.24 -6.54
C PHE A 264 4.87 -3.25 -6.47
N LEU A 265 5.66 -3.32 -7.54
CA LEU A 265 6.97 -3.97 -7.51
C LEU A 265 7.82 -3.31 -6.43
N GLY A 266 8.42 -4.09 -5.54
CA GLY A 266 9.16 -3.61 -4.37
C GLY A 266 8.31 -3.20 -3.17
N GLY A 267 6.98 -3.24 -3.29
CA GLY A 267 6.08 -3.04 -2.15
C GLY A 267 6.27 -4.14 -1.11
N LYS A 268 6.23 -3.77 0.17
CA LYS A 268 6.47 -4.65 1.30
C LYS A 268 5.23 -4.75 2.17
N ARG A 269 5.02 -5.94 2.70
CA ARG A 269 3.96 -6.31 3.64
C ARG A 269 4.55 -6.65 5.00
N THR A 270 3.93 -6.17 6.06
CA THR A 270 4.13 -6.70 7.41
C THR A 270 2.78 -7.07 8.02
N VAL A 271 2.82 -8.02 8.96
CA VAL A 271 1.62 -8.57 9.61
C VAL A 271 1.81 -8.52 11.11
N ALA A 272 0.91 -7.85 11.81
CA ALA A 272 0.84 -7.80 13.27
C ALA A 272 -0.04 -8.96 13.80
N PRO A 273 -0.09 -9.19 15.13
CA PRO A 273 -1.03 -10.12 15.74
C PRO A 273 -2.48 -9.86 15.25
N LYS A 274 -3.30 -10.91 15.29
CA LYS A 274 -4.66 -10.90 14.71
C LYS A 274 -4.68 -10.69 13.19
N ARG A 275 -3.56 -10.96 12.51
CA ARG A 275 -3.44 -10.97 11.05
C ARG A 275 -3.63 -9.59 10.41
N GLU A 276 -3.39 -8.53 11.18
CA GLU A 276 -3.51 -7.15 10.74
C GLU A 276 -2.34 -6.74 9.86
N GLU A 277 -2.62 -6.23 8.66
CA GLU A 277 -1.60 -5.91 7.67
C GLU A 277 -1.29 -4.41 7.64
N VAL A 278 -0.02 -4.09 7.36
CA VAL A 278 0.36 -2.77 6.87
C VAL A 278 1.32 -2.92 5.70
N TYR A 279 1.21 -2.01 4.74
CA TYR A 279 2.00 -2.04 3.53
C TYR A 279 2.84 -0.78 3.40
N SER A 280 4.06 -0.94 2.89
CA SER A 280 4.98 0.16 2.61
C SER A 280 5.65 0.02 1.25
N PHE A 281 5.92 1.14 0.59
CA PHE A 281 6.66 1.18 -0.68
C PHE A 281 7.73 2.26 -0.62
N PHE A 282 8.99 1.86 -0.74
CA PHE A 282 10.14 2.76 -0.69
C PHE A 282 10.71 3.00 -2.08
N SER A 283 10.83 4.26 -2.49
CA SER A 283 11.57 4.66 -3.69
C SER A 283 12.80 5.48 -3.32
N PRO A 284 14.00 5.14 -3.85
CA PRO A 284 15.23 5.84 -3.51
C PRO A 284 15.31 7.29 -4.00
N GLY A 285 14.44 7.73 -4.92
CA GLY A 285 14.48 9.09 -5.46
C GLY A 285 15.88 9.47 -5.94
N ASN A 286 16.37 10.67 -5.64
CA ASN A 286 17.70 11.17 -5.98
C ASN A 286 18.78 10.83 -4.94
N LEU A 287 18.47 9.97 -3.95
CA LEU A 287 19.35 9.61 -2.81
C LEU A 287 19.81 10.78 -1.93
N LYS A 288 19.21 11.97 -2.07
CA LYS A 288 19.55 13.16 -1.27
C LYS A 288 18.43 13.47 -0.27
N PRO A 289 18.74 13.98 0.93
CA PRO A 289 17.75 14.41 1.90
C PRO A 289 16.72 15.38 1.30
N PRO A 290 15.46 15.34 1.76
CA PRO A 290 14.94 14.50 2.84
C PRO A 290 14.32 13.18 2.35
N LEU A 291 14.03 12.27 3.27
CA LEU A 291 13.05 11.19 3.04
C LEU A 291 11.64 11.74 3.22
N CYS A 292 10.82 11.68 2.17
CA CYS A 292 9.43 12.13 2.20
C CYS A 292 8.48 10.94 2.42
N VAL A 293 7.86 10.85 3.59
CA VAL A 293 6.87 9.81 3.92
C VAL A 293 5.46 10.33 3.68
N TYR A 294 4.65 9.56 2.96
CA TYR A 294 3.24 9.84 2.71
C TYR A 294 2.37 8.69 3.21
N PHE A 295 1.51 9.01 4.18
CA PHE A 295 0.46 8.11 4.65
C PHE A 295 -0.77 8.26 3.75
N SER A 296 -1.24 7.15 3.18
CA SER A 296 -2.41 7.13 2.31
C SER A 296 -3.67 7.56 3.06
N GLY A 297 -4.58 8.24 2.37
CA GLY A 297 -5.91 8.56 2.89
C GLY A 297 -6.81 7.33 2.98
N TYR A 298 -8.04 7.57 3.44
CA TYR A 298 -9.09 6.56 3.48
C TYR A 298 -9.42 6.08 2.06
N ARG A 299 -9.48 4.76 1.84
CA ARG A 299 -9.82 4.21 0.51
C ARG A 299 -10.42 2.82 0.56
N SER A 300 -11.59 2.63 -0.06
CA SER A 300 -12.29 1.34 -0.13
C SER A 300 -11.58 0.33 -1.05
N LEU A 301 -10.95 0.79 -2.13
CA LEU A 301 -10.00 -0.01 -2.93
C LEU A 301 -8.64 0.00 -2.24
N GLU A 302 -8.00 -1.14 -2.07
CA GLU A 302 -6.70 -1.22 -1.41
C GLU A 302 -5.56 -0.75 -2.32
N GLY A 303 -4.40 -0.47 -1.71
CA GLY A 303 -3.19 -0.03 -2.39
C GLY A 303 -2.66 1.31 -1.89
N PHE A 304 -1.57 1.76 -2.51
CA PHE A 304 -0.90 3.02 -2.18
C PHE A 304 -1.54 4.21 -2.87
N GLU A 305 -1.64 5.33 -2.16
CA GLU A 305 -1.97 6.63 -2.71
C GLU A 305 -0.70 7.49 -2.85
N GLY A 306 -0.74 8.53 -3.68
CA GLY A 306 0.31 9.57 -3.70
C GLY A 306 1.54 9.26 -4.54
N TYR A 307 1.67 8.07 -5.15
CA TYR A 307 2.87 7.66 -5.90
C TYR A 307 3.38 8.71 -6.89
N PHE A 308 2.52 9.18 -7.81
CA PHE A 308 2.94 10.15 -8.84
C PHE A 308 3.32 11.50 -8.24
N MET A 309 2.63 11.93 -7.19
CA MET A 309 2.95 13.16 -6.48
C MET A 309 4.33 13.05 -5.83
N MET A 310 4.57 11.98 -5.06
CA MET A 310 5.85 11.79 -4.36
C MET A 310 7.01 11.59 -5.35
N ARG A 311 6.79 10.81 -6.43
CA ARG A 311 7.76 10.64 -7.52
C ARG A 311 8.11 11.96 -8.21
N SER A 312 7.16 12.89 -8.34
CA SER A 312 7.41 14.20 -8.98
C SER A 312 8.40 15.07 -8.19
N LEU A 313 8.53 14.85 -6.87
CA LEU A 313 9.46 15.59 -6.00
C LEU A 313 10.93 15.20 -6.25
N LYS A 314 11.19 14.07 -6.92
CA LYS A 314 12.52 13.51 -7.19
C LYS A 314 13.33 13.09 -5.96
N HIS A 315 12.93 13.43 -4.74
CA HIS A 315 13.55 12.98 -3.50
C HIS A 315 13.15 11.54 -3.13
N PRO A 316 13.92 10.86 -2.26
CA PRO A 316 13.51 9.57 -1.71
C PRO A 316 12.15 9.68 -1.03
N PHE A 317 11.31 8.67 -1.21
CA PHE A 317 9.99 8.67 -0.58
C PHE A 317 9.55 7.28 -0.11
N LEU A 318 8.68 7.28 0.90
CA LEU A 318 8.03 6.09 1.44
C LEU A 318 6.52 6.31 1.40
N LEU A 319 5.78 5.39 0.79
CA LEU A 319 4.32 5.35 0.89
C LEU A 319 3.94 4.33 1.96
N ILE A 320 2.96 4.64 2.79
CA ILE A 320 2.38 3.71 3.77
C ILE A 320 0.87 3.64 3.54
N THR A 321 0.29 2.44 3.58
CA THR A 321 -1.16 2.24 3.43
C THR A 321 -1.67 1.19 4.41
N ASP A 322 -2.88 1.44 4.93
CA ASP A 322 -3.57 0.63 5.93
C ASP A 322 -4.82 0.00 5.30
N PRO A 323 -4.82 -1.32 5.02
CA PRO A 323 -5.92 -2.04 4.37
C PRO A 323 -7.01 -2.51 5.34
N ARG A 324 -6.91 -2.22 6.64
CA ARG A 324 -7.84 -2.74 7.66
C ARG A 324 -9.19 -2.02 7.58
N LEU A 325 -10.24 -2.66 8.12
CA LEU A 325 -11.63 -2.16 8.12
C LEU A 325 -12.12 -1.86 6.70
N GLU A 326 -13.12 -0.98 6.53
CA GLU A 326 -13.43 -0.39 5.23
C GLU A 326 -12.24 0.49 4.81
N GLY A 327 -12.23 1.81 4.74
CA GLY A 327 -11.07 2.51 4.13
C GLY A 327 -9.73 2.60 4.90
N GLY A 328 -9.51 1.90 6.01
CA GLY A 328 -8.31 2.00 6.85
C GLY A 328 -8.63 2.25 8.33
N ALA A 329 -7.68 1.96 9.23
CA ALA A 329 -7.82 2.11 10.69
C ALA A 329 -6.80 3.10 11.28
N PHE A 330 -6.56 4.20 10.56
CA PHE A 330 -5.79 5.38 11.01
C PHE A 330 -4.36 5.06 11.48
N TYR A 331 -3.77 3.96 11.00
CA TYR A 331 -2.40 3.57 11.30
C TYR A 331 -2.12 3.33 12.80
N ILE A 332 -3.15 3.12 13.61
CA ILE A 332 -3.03 2.77 15.04
C ILE A 332 -3.63 1.40 15.32
N GLY A 333 -3.23 0.78 16.41
CA GLY A 333 -3.63 -0.60 16.70
C GLY A 333 -3.01 -1.15 17.98
N THR A 334 -2.56 -2.40 17.94
CA THR A 334 -1.71 -2.93 19.01
C THR A 334 -0.31 -2.27 18.94
N LYS A 335 0.48 -2.41 20.01
CA LYS A 335 1.86 -1.90 20.02
C LYS A 335 2.71 -2.51 18.90
N GLU A 336 2.48 -3.79 18.59
CA GLU A 336 3.19 -4.50 17.53
C GLU A 336 2.84 -3.93 16.16
N TYR A 337 1.56 -3.62 15.92
CA TYR A 337 1.13 -2.97 14.68
C TYR A 337 1.81 -1.61 14.51
N GLU A 338 1.78 -0.77 15.55
CA GLU A 338 2.36 0.57 15.49
C GLU A 338 3.88 0.55 15.33
N GLN A 339 4.54 -0.41 16.00
CA GLN A 339 5.97 -0.61 15.84
C GLN A 339 6.34 -0.99 14.40
N GLN A 340 5.49 -1.74 13.67
CA GLN A 340 5.73 -2.05 12.27
C GLN A 340 5.68 -0.81 11.37
N VAL A 341 4.73 0.08 11.61
CA VAL A 341 4.64 1.36 10.87
C VAL A 341 5.89 2.20 11.12
N LYS A 342 6.26 2.38 12.39
CA LYS A 342 7.45 3.13 12.78
C LYS A 342 8.73 2.52 12.21
N ALA A 343 8.88 1.19 12.30
CA ALA A 343 10.03 0.46 11.80
C ALA A 343 10.19 0.58 10.27
N ALA A 344 9.10 0.68 9.50
CA ALA A 344 9.18 0.91 8.06
C ALA A 344 9.84 2.26 7.73
N ILE A 345 9.52 3.31 8.50
CA ILE A 345 10.13 4.64 8.37
C ILE A 345 11.60 4.61 8.78
N GLU A 346 11.90 4.06 9.95
CA GLU A 346 13.27 3.95 10.46
C GLU A 346 14.17 3.11 9.54
N ALA A 347 13.64 2.03 8.96
CA ALA A 347 14.37 1.21 7.99
C ALA A 347 14.69 1.99 6.70
N ALA A 348 13.78 2.84 6.23
CA ALA A 348 14.01 3.70 5.08
C ALA A 348 15.07 4.78 5.37
N LEU A 349 15.01 5.41 6.54
CA LEU A 349 16.04 6.36 7.00
C LEU A 349 17.41 5.69 7.11
N LYS A 350 17.48 4.52 7.76
CA LYS A 350 18.72 3.73 7.89
C LYS A 350 19.29 3.35 6.54
N ARG A 351 18.44 2.95 5.58
CA ARG A 351 18.86 2.60 4.21
C ARG A 351 19.49 3.79 3.49
N LEU A 352 19.00 5.00 3.73
CA LEU A 352 19.51 6.24 3.14
C LEU A 352 20.65 6.87 3.94
N ASN A 353 20.94 6.34 5.13
CA ASN A 353 21.82 6.97 6.12
C ASN A 353 21.38 8.40 6.49
N PHE A 354 20.07 8.61 6.65
CA PHE A 354 19.48 9.89 7.03
C PHE A 354 19.06 9.91 8.51
N THR A 355 18.99 11.10 9.09
CA THR A 355 18.48 11.34 10.44
C THR A 355 17.01 11.77 10.42
N ASN A 356 16.38 11.89 11.59
CA ASN A 356 15.02 12.39 11.69
C ASN A 356 14.90 13.89 11.30
N GLU A 357 15.97 14.67 11.42
CA GLU A 357 16.05 16.04 10.89
C GLU A 357 16.08 16.07 9.34
N GLN A 358 16.11 14.91 8.69
CA GLN A 358 16.03 14.74 7.23
C GLN A 358 14.76 13.96 6.84
N LEU A 359 13.74 13.99 7.69
CA LEU A 359 12.45 13.32 7.50
C LEU A 359 11.34 14.34 7.32
N ILE A 360 10.49 14.12 6.31
CA ILE A 360 9.19 14.80 6.17
C ILE A 360 8.09 13.75 6.32
N LEU A 361 7.15 13.97 7.23
CA LEU A 361 5.94 13.15 7.35
C LEU A 361 4.73 13.90 6.81
N SER A 362 3.85 13.22 6.10
CA SER A 362 2.69 13.87 5.50
C SER A 362 1.52 12.95 5.24
N GLY A 363 0.34 13.54 5.05
CA GLY A 363 -0.84 12.84 4.61
C GLY A 363 -2.01 13.80 4.36
N MET A 364 -3.08 13.26 3.76
CA MET A 364 -4.36 13.94 3.60
C MET A 364 -5.46 13.16 4.31
N SER A 365 -6.42 13.86 4.94
CA SER A 365 -7.53 13.23 5.67
C SER A 365 -7.01 12.16 6.66
N MET A 366 -7.41 10.89 6.53
CA MET A 366 -6.91 9.78 7.38
C MET A 366 -5.38 9.73 7.52
N GLY A 367 -4.63 10.03 6.45
CA GLY A 367 -3.17 10.02 6.47
C GLY A 367 -2.56 11.06 7.42
N THR A 368 -3.28 12.14 7.72
CA THR A 368 -2.82 13.18 8.65
C THR A 368 -2.64 12.66 10.06
N PHE A 369 -3.51 11.73 10.49
CA PHE A 369 -3.41 11.11 11.81
C PHE A 369 -2.10 10.31 11.91
N GLY A 370 -1.78 9.49 10.91
CA GLY A 370 -0.51 8.75 10.86
C GLY A 370 0.69 9.69 10.89
N ALA A 371 0.70 10.71 10.03
CA ALA A 371 1.79 11.68 9.98
C ALA A 371 2.02 12.38 11.33
N LEU A 372 0.95 12.75 12.03
CA LEU A 372 1.03 13.42 13.34
C LEU A 372 1.44 12.45 14.46
N TYR A 373 0.81 11.28 14.52
CA TYR A 373 1.02 10.27 15.57
C TYR A 373 2.44 9.72 15.56
N TYR A 374 2.98 9.41 14.38
CA TYR A 374 4.37 8.96 14.24
C TYR A 374 5.36 10.11 14.25
N GLY A 375 4.95 11.32 13.82
CA GLY A 375 5.77 12.52 13.94
C GLY A 375 6.12 12.86 15.39
N ALA A 376 5.17 12.71 16.30
CA ALA A 376 5.40 12.85 17.73
C ALA A 376 6.43 11.86 18.30
N GLN A 377 6.70 10.74 17.61
CA GLN A 377 7.64 9.71 18.05
C GLN A 377 8.97 9.74 17.33
N LEU A 378 9.09 10.57 16.30
CA LEU A 378 10.24 10.64 15.41
C LEU A 378 10.85 12.05 15.34
N SER A 379 10.15 13.10 15.75
CA SER A 379 10.66 14.48 15.69
C SER A 379 11.20 14.86 14.29
N PRO A 380 10.36 14.77 13.24
CA PRO A 380 10.78 15.04 11.86
C PRO A 380 11.12 16.52 11.64
N HIS A 381 11.83 16.81 10.55
CA HIS A 381 12.06 18.18 10.06
C HIS A 381 10.75 18.90 9.76
N ALA A 382 9.81 18.21 9.10
CA ALA A 382 8.52 18.78 8.79
C ALA A 382 7.37 17.78 8.85
N ILE A 383 6.19 18.30 9.21
CA ILE A 383 4.91 17.60 9.14
C ILE A 383 3.98 18.41 8.24
N ILE A 384 3.55 17.84 7.12
CA ILE A 384 2.67 18.49 6.14
C ILE A 384 1.32 17.79 6.16
N LEU A 385 0.27 18.50 6.56
CA LEU A 385 -1.09 17.98 6.74
C LEU A 385 -2.07 18.69 5.82
N ASN A 386 -3.01 17.94 5.26
CA ASN A 386 -4.17 18.49 4.57
C ASN A 386 -5.44 17.88 5.15
N LYS A 387 -6.33 18.73 5.67
CA LYS A 387 -7.59 18.34 6.32
C LYS A 387 -7.36 17.38 7.49
N PRO A 388 -6.71 17.86 8.57
CA PRO A 388 -6.31 17.02 9.70
C PRO A 388 -7.52 16.38 10.39
N LEU A 389 -7.39 15.10 10.71
CA LEU A 389 -8.35 14.33 11.51
C LEU A 389 -7.61 13.80 12.74
N ILE A 390 -7.95 14.30 13.93
CA ILE A 390 -7.27 13.94 15.19
C ILE A 390 -8.25 13.48 16.28
N HIS A 391 -9.49 13.96 16.26
CA HIS A 391 -10.56 13.57 17.19
C HIS A 391 -11.39 12.40 16.64
N LEU A 392 -10.77 11.21 16.52
CA LEU A 392 -11.42 10.02 15.98
C LEU A 392 -12.66 9.58 16.80
N GLY A 393 -12.64 9.78 18.12
CA GLY A 393 -13.78 9.56 19.00
C GLY A 393 -14.92 10.54 18.77
N GLN A 394 -14.62 11.85 18.67
CA GLN A 394 -15.65 12.83 18.32
C GLN A 394 -16.27 12.59 16.95
N MET A 395 -15.47 12.12 15.97
CA MET A 395 -16.00 11.74 14.65
C MET A 395 -17.08 10.66 14.78
N VAL A 396 -16.93 9.72 15.71
CA VAL A 396 -17.94 8.70 16.02
C VAL A 396 -19.16 9.32 16.67
N ALA A 397 -18.96 10.15 17.70
CA ALA A 397 -20.04 10.79 18.45
C ALA A 397 -20.93 11.70 17.57
N LYS A 398 -20.35 12.27 16.52
CA LYS A 398 -21.01 13.21 15.59
C LYS A 398 -21.74 12.52 14.41
N ILE A 399 -21.71 11.19 14.30
CA ILE A 399 -22.36 10.45 13.20
C ILE A 399 -23.83 10.83 13.02
N GLN A 400 -24.58 11.02 14.11
CA GLN A 400 -26.03 11.22 14.05
C GLN A 400 -26.46 12.67 13.80
N THR A 401 -25.57 13.64 14.01
CA THR A 401 -25.96 15.06 14.17
C THR A 401 -25.23 16.04 13.27
N ALA A 402 -24.02 15.72 12.80
CA ALA A 402 -23.19 16.69 12.08
C ALA A 402 -23.27 16.62 10.55
N ARG A 403 -23.87 15.56 9.97
CA ARG A 403 -23.75 15.30 8.53
C ARG A 403 -25.01 14.81 7.81
N PRO A 404 -25.16 15.17 6.52
CA PRO A 404 -26.14 14.54 5.64
C PRO A 404 -25.78 13.10 5.24
N TYR A 405 -24.51 12.69 5.37
CA TYR A 405 -24.03 11.34 5.03
C TYR A 405 -23.23 10.72 6.19
N VAL A 406 -23.51 9.44 6.48
CA VAL A 406 -22.94 8.70 7.62
C VAL A 406 -21.55 8.14 7.29
N PHE A 407 -20.56 8.39 8.16
CA PHE A 407 -19.26 7.72 8.11
C PHE A 407 -19.26 6.49 9.02
N GLY A 408 -19.99 5.44 8.60
CA GLY A 408 -20.28 4.25 9.42
C GLY A 408 -19.03 3.52 9.92
N THR A 409 -17.96 3.53 9.12
CA THR A 409 -16.66 2.91 9.43
C THR A 409 -16.01 3.46 10.71
N SER A 410 -16.37 4.67 11.15
CA SER A 410 -15.88 5.17 12.44
C SER A 410 -16.40 4.35 13.64
N LEU A 411 -17.59 3.73 13.55
CA LEU A 411 -18.08 2.82 14.61
C LEU A 411 -17.24 1.54 14.66
N ASP A 412 -16.91 0.97 13.50
CA ASP A 412 -16.01 -0.18 13.40
C ASP A 412 -14.60 0.16 13.90
N LEU A 413 -14.12 1.38 13.63
CA LEU A 413 -12.87 1.90 14.17
C LEU A 413 -12.88 1.93 15.70
N LEU A 414 -13.95 2.46 16.30
CA LEU A 414 -14.11 2.49 17.75
C LEU A 414 -14.10 1.09 18.34
N LEU A 415 -14.91 0.17 17.79
CA LEU A 415 -14.98 -1.22 18.21
C LEU A 415 -13.62 -1.91 18.09
N LYS A 416 -12.92 -1.75 16.97
CA LYS A 416 -11.62 -2.39 16.72
C LYS A 416 -10.56 -1.93 17.72
N LEU A 417 -10.51 -0.62 17.99
CA LEU A 417 -9.42 -0.02 18.75
C LEU A 417 -9.67 -0.01 20.27
N THR A 418 -10.92 -0.08 20.70
CA THR A 418 -11.29 0.03 22.13
C THR A 418 -12.06 -1.17 22.66
N ALA A 419 -12.61 -2.02 21.80
CA ALA A 419 -13.60 -3.04 22.15
C ALA A 419 -14.85 -2.48 22.85
N ARG A 420 -15.13 -1.18 22.67
CA ARG A 420 -16.29 -0.46 23.21
C ARG A 420 -17.08 0.20 22.10
N ASN A 421 -18.30 0.60 22.42
CA ASN A 421 -19.22 1.33 21.54
C ASN A 421 -19.90 2.50 22.26
N ASP A 422 -19.25 3.03 23.30
CA ASP A 422 -19.78 4.07 24.17
C ASP A 422 -18.89 5.32 24.21
N VAL A 423 -19.36 6.36 24.90
CA VAL A 423 -18.66 7.65 25.03
C VAL A 423 -17.28 7.47 25.64
N ALA A 424 -17.13 6.61 26.66
CA ALA A 424 -15.84 6.34 27.27
C ALA A 424 -14.83 5.73 26.27
N GLY A 425 -15.29 4.87 25.35
CA GLY A 425 -14.48 4.39 24.24
C GLY A 425 -14.06 5.52 23.31
N ALA A 426 -14.99 6.40 22.92
CA ALA A 426 -14.70 7.54 22.06
C ALA A 426 -13.67 8.48 22.71
N ASP A 427 -13.85 8.83 23.98
CA ASP A 427 -12.93 9.66 24.73
C ASP A 427 -11.53 9.01 24.83
N SER A 428 -11.48 7.70 25.11
CA SER A 428 -10.21 6.95 25.15
C SER A 428 -9.48 6.98 23.81
N LEU A 429 -10.20 7.01 22.69
CA LEU A 429 -9.59 7.05 21.36
C LEU A 429 -8.96 8.42 21.09
N ASP A 430 -9.63 9.51 21.46
CA ASP A 430 -9.09 10.87 21.35
C ASP A 430 -7.88 11.06 22.29
N GLN A 431 -7.96 10.55 23.52
CA GLN A 431 -6.83 10.61 24.46
C GLN A 431 -5.57 9.93 23.93
N ARG A 432 -5.67 8.96 23.02
CA ARG A 432 -4.52 8.26 22.47
C ARG A 432 -3.59 9.18 21.67
N ILE A 433 -4.15 10.01 20.79
CA ILE A 433 -3.34 10.98 20.04
C ILE A 433 -2.79 12.04 20.99
N TRP A 434 -3.56 12.46 22.01
CA TRP A 434 -3.10 13.45 22.99
C TRP A 434 -1.93 12.96 23.82
N VAL A 435 -2.00 11.75 24.36
CA VAL A 435 -0.92 11.15 25.14
C VAL A 435 0.35 10.97 24.30
N THR A 436 0.20 10.71 23.00
CA THR A 436 1.35 10.51 22.11
C THR A 436 1.95 11.84 21.68
N PHE A 437 1.12 12.76 21.18
CA PHE A 437 1.53 14.10 20.77
C PHE A 437 2.13 14.90 21.93
N SER A 438 1.60 14.72 23.14
CA SER A 438 2.13 15.33 24.36
C SER A 438 3.49 14.78 24.83
N LYS A 439 4.04 13.77 24.16
CA LYS A 439 5.40 13.29 24.42
C LYS A 439 6.37 13.68 23.31
N GLY A 440 5.88 14.26 22.21
CA GLY A 440 6.71 14.64 21.09
C GLY A 440 7.55 15.87 21.37
N ASP A 441 8.78 15.82 20.86
CA ASP A 441 9.65 16.98 20.70
C ASP A 441 9.49 17.53 19.29
N PHE A 442 9.12 18.80 19.20
CA PHE A 442 8.83 19.51 17.96
C PHE A 442 9.62 20.80 17.82
N GLU A 443 10.65 21.04 18.65
CA GLU A 443 11.36 22.32 18.69
C GLU A 443 11.87 22.75 17.31
N LYS A 444 12.34 21.78 16.50
CA LYS A 444 12.86 21.99 15.15
C LYS A 444 11.87 21.60 14.03
N THR A 445 10.64 21.23 14.37
CA THR A 445 9.68 20.73 13.39
C THR A 445 8.88 21.88 12.77
N THR A 446 8.83 21.94 11.44
CA THR A 446 7.89 22.81 10.71
C THR A 446 6.57 22.10 10.45
N PHE A 447 5.48 22.65 10.95
CA PHE A 447 4.12 22.24 10.64
C PHE A 447 3.56 23.09 9.50
N ALA A 448 3.11 22.44 8.44
CA ALA A 448 2.34 23.07 7.37
C ALA A 448 0.98 22.39 7.29
N ILE A 449 -0.08 23.11 7.69
CA ILE A 449 -1.43 22.55 7.84
C ILE A 449 -2.44 23.34 6.97
N ALA A 450 -3.03 22.67 5.99
CA ALA A 450 -4.27 23.11 5.36
C ALA A 450 -5.46 22.49 6.11
N TYR A 451 -6.49 23.30 6.40
CA TYR A 451 -7.69 22.86 7.10
C TYR A 451 -8.95 23.47 6.49
N MET A 452 -10.08 22.79 6.68
CA MET A 452 -11.38 23.30 6.26
C MET A 452 -12.02 24.10 7.40
N GLU A 453 -12.49 25.31 7.12
CA GLU A 453 -13.14 26.18 8.13
C GLU A 453 -14.52 25.66 8.54
N ASN A 454 -15.14 24.80 7.73
CA ASN A 454 -16.43 24.19 8.00
C ASN A 454 -16.33 22.65 7.99
N ASP A 455 -15.18 22.12 8.42
CA ASP A 455 -14.93 20.67 8.45
C ASP A 455 -16.02 19.94 9.24
N ASP A 456 -16.72 19.02 8.58
CA ASP A 456 -17.80 18.23 9.14
C ASP A 456 -17.31 16.92 9.78
N TYR A 457 -16.00 16.63 9.70
CA TYR A 457 -15.33 15.56 10.43
C TYR A 457 -14.70 16.05 11.71
N ASP A 458 -13.80 17.02 11.60
CA ASP A 458 -12.99 17.46 12.72
C ASP A 458 -12.72 18.96 12.67
N LEU A 459 -13.77 19.73 12.94
CA LEU A 459 -13.76 21.21 12.92
C LEU A 459 -12.66 21.83 13.80
N THR A 460 -12.31 21.19 14.91
CA THR A 460 -11.40 21.75 15.92
C THR A 460 -9.96 21.29 15.76
N ALA A 461 -9.66 20.40 14.80
CA ALA A 461 -8.34 19.78 14.64
C ALA A 461 -7.19 20.79 14.60
N PHE A 462 -7.27 21.78 13.71
CA PHE A 462 -6.21 22.79 13.55
C PHE A 462 -5.97 23.61 14.83
N ASN A 463 -7.06 24.10 15.44
CA ASN A 463 -6.97 24.92 16.66
C ASN A 463 -6.34 24.14 17.81
N VAL A 464 -6.72 22.87 17.99
CA VAL A 464 -6.14 22.01 19.04
C VAL A 464 -4.64 21.75 18.79
N ILE A 465 -4.23 21.47 17.54
CA ILE A 465 -2.81 21.33 17.21
C ILE A 465 -2.05 22.63 17.54
N MET A 466 -2.59 23.78 17.16
CA MET A 466 -1.99 25.09 17.43
C MET A 466 -1.84 25.36 18.93
N GLU A 467 -2.90 25.14 19.72
CA GLU A 467 -2.88 25.31 21.18
C GLU A 467 -1.87 24.39 21.86
N LEU A 468 -1.77 23.14 21.40
CA LEU A 468 -0.80 22.18 21.91
C LEU A 468 0.64 22.60 21.63
N LEU A 469 0.92 23.13 20.44
CA LEU A 469 2.25 23.67 20.12
C LEU A 469 2.56 24.92 20.96
N ALA A 470 1.59 25.82 21.14
CA ALA A 470 1.74 27.05 21.92
C ALA A 470 1.96 26.77 23.43
N SER A 471 1.16 25.88 24.02
CA SER A 471 1.22 25.54 25.46
C SER A 471 2.57 24.97 25.91
N ARG A 472 3.34 24.40 24.96
CA ARG A 472 4.65 23.80 25.21
C ARG A 472 5.83 24.76 25.10
N LYS A 473 5.58 26.04 24.80
CA LYS A 473 6.63 26.98 24.35
C LYS A 473 7.47 26.36 23.23
N SER A 474 6.86 25.52 22.40
CA SER A 474 7.55 24.87 21.28
C SER A 474 8.04 25.95 20.33
N GLN A 475 9.28 25.84 19.85
CA GLN A 475 9.79 26.69 18.78
C GLN A 475 9.36 26.19 17.39
N ALA A 476 8.45 25.20 17.34
CA ALA A 476 7.87 24.70 16.10
C ALA A 476 7.33 25.85 15.24
N LYS A 477 7.73 25.86 13.96
CA LYS A 477 7.19 26.78 12.98
C LYS A 477 5.83 26.26 12.51
N LEU A 478 4.77 27.05 12.67
CA LEU A 478 3.43 26.70 12.20
C LEU A 478 3.01 27.57 11.02
N ILE A 479 2.57 26.95 9.93
CA ILE A 479 2.02 27.59 8.74
C ILE A 479 0.63 27.00 8.52
N GLY A 480 -0.40 27.78 8.85
CA GLY A 480 -1.80 27.42 8.66
C GLY A 480 -2.39 28.07 7.40
N GLN A 481 -3.23 27.33 6.68
CA GLN A 481 -4.10 27.88 5.62
C GLN A 481 -5.51 27.32 5.77
N GLY A 482 -6.47 28.20 6.04
CA GLY A 482 -7.89 27.88 6.02
C GLY A 482 -8.45 27.88 4.60
N PHE A 483 -9.36 26.95 4.33
CA PHE A 483 -10.18 26.87 3.13
C PHE A 483 -11.66 26.77 3.51
N LEU A 484 -12.53 27.50 2.80
CA LEU A 484 -13.97 27.45 3.03
C LEU A 484 -14.57 26.13 2.54
N GLY A 485 -15.60 25.65 3.25
CA GLY A 485 -16.33 24.44 2.88
C GLY A 485 -16.16 23.27 3.85
N ARG A 486 -16.86 22.18 3.57
CA ARG A 486 -16.83 20.90 4.29
C ARG A 486 -15.61 20.06 3.90
N HIS A 487 -15.40 18.93 4.57
CA HIS A 487 -14.18 18.14 4.42
C HIS A 487 -13.87 17.72 2.98
N ASN A 488 -14.88 17.50 2.14
CA ASN A 488 -14.69 17.08 0.74
C ASN A 488 -14.76 18.22 -0.28
N ASP A 489 -14.97 19.45 0.16
CA ASP A 489 -15.02 20.63 -0.72
C ASP A 489 -13.60 21.10 -1.11
N ASP A 490 -13.51 21.87 -2.19
CA ASP A 490 -12.29 22.51 -2.73
C ASP A 490 -11.03 21.63 -2.73
N PHE A 491 -11.16 20.39 -3.18
CA PHE A 491 -10.04 19.43 -3.19
C PHE A 491 -8.84 19.92 -4.03
N ILE A 492 -9.09 20.64 -5.12
CA ILE A 492 -8.05 21.05 -6.08
C ILE A 492 -7.09 22.07 -5.46
N GLU A 493 -7.59 23.18 -4.91
CA GLU A 493 -6.70 24.21 -4.35
C GLU A 493 -6.04 23.74 -3.05
N ASN A 494 -6.75 22.95 -2.23
CA ASN A 494 -6.16 22.27 -1.06
C ASN A 494 -4.97 21.37 -1.46
N ALA A 495 -5.17 20.49 -2.44
CA ALA A 495 -4.11 19.58 -2.89
C ALA A 495 -2.93 20.32 -3.53
N LYS A 496 -3.20 21.43 -4.22
CA LYS A 496 -2.18 22.31 -4.80
C LYS A 496 -1.36 23.01 -3.71
N TRP A 497 -2.01 23.55 -2.67
CA TRP A 497 -1.33 24.13 -1.52
C TRP A 497 -0.43 23.09 -0.84
N PHE A 498 -0.94 21.88 -0.59
CA PHE A 498 -0.19 20.79 0.02
C PHE A 498 1.08 20.44 -0.79
N LYS A 499 0.96 20.30 -2.11
CA LYS A 499 2.11 20.08 -3.01
C LYS A 499 3.10 21.24 -3.00
N ASN A 500 2.61 22.48 -2.90
CA ASN A 500 3.46 23.66 -2.85
C ASN A 500 4.25 23.75 -1.55
N GLN A 501 3.70 23.29 -0.41
CA GLN A 501 4.46 23.22 0.84
C GLN A 501 5.63 22.26 0.75
N TYR A 502 5.46 21.11 0.09
CA TYR A 502 6.56 20.22 -0.25
C TYR A 502 7.65 20.96 -1.03
N LYS A 503 7.28 21.58 -2.16
CA LYS A 503 8.24 22.31 -3.01
C LYS A 503 8.96 23.42 -2.24
N ARG A 504 8.24 24.16 -1.40
CA ARG A 504 8.75 25.25 -0.59
C ARG A 504 9.80 24.75 0.41
N ILE A 505 9.47 23.75 1.21
CA ILE A 505 10.38 23.15 2.21
C ILE A 505 11.61 22.56 1.53
N LEU A 506 11.43 21.81 0.43
CA LEU A 506 12.56 21.25 -0.33
C LEU A 506 13.49 22.35 -0.86
N ALA A 507 12.93 23.45 -1.39
CA ALA A 507 13.71 24.55 -1.94
C ALA A 507 14.43 25.37 -0.87
N GLU A 508 13.75 25.66 0.25
CA GLU A 508 14.27 26.47 1.36
C GLU A 508 15.35 25.71 2.15
N ASP A 509 15.11 24.43 2.46
CA ASP A 509 15.89 23.73 3.49
C ASP A 509 16.84 22.65 2.94
N PHE A 510 16.57 22.11 1.74
CA PHE A 510 17.31 20.97 1.18
C PHE A 510 17.96 21.23 -0.19
N THR A 511 17.66 22.35 -0.85
CA THR A 511 18.19 22.67 -2.20
C THR A 511 19.06 23.93 -2.22
N ARG A 512 18.70 24.97 -1.47
CA ARG A 512 19.52 26.20 -1.38
C ARG A 512 20.51 26.10 -0.24
N GLY A 513 21.75 25.73 -0.57
CA GLY A 513 22.91 25.88 0.32
C GLY A 513 22.75 25.14 1.64
N ALA A 514 23.02 23.83 1.64
CA ALA A 514 23.57 23.19 2.83
C ALA A 514 24.83 23.99 3.19
N LYS A 515 24.70 24.95 4.11
CA LYS A 515 25.85 25.50 4.81
C LYS A 515 26.46 24.33 5.56
N GLN A 516 27.57 23.81 5.02
CA GLN A 516 28.51 22.99 5.75
C GLN A 516 28.98 23.73 6.99
#